data_AF-A0AAD0WFU9-F1
#
_entry.id   AF-A0AAD0WFU9-F1
#
_cell.length_a   1.000
_cell.length_b   1.000
_cell.length_c   1.000
_cell.angle_alpha   90.00
_cell.angle_beta   90.00
_cell.angle_gamma   90.00
#
_symmetry.space_group_name_H-M   'P 1'
#
loop_
_entity.id
_entity.type
_entity.pdbx_description
1 polymer ?
#
loop_
_entity_poly.entity_id
_entity_poly.type
_entity_poly.pdbx_seq_one_letter_code
_entity_poly.pdbx_strand_id
1 'polypeptide(L)'
;MGTISERTDNKGAATFQAKVRRKGFPPLSQTFPTRDEAERWMLAIEAELRIRSPASAAKQARAKLDAALTERPRIVADLLNRYLVEETPKKKGATVETYRIRAMLDSPLARVHLTNLRAAATSGLSSSLRWKRVCVSAWSLLLSSMIALVVFPGGLGRWRR
;
A
#
# COMPACT_ATOMS: atom_id res chain seq x y z
N MET A 1 2.32 2.42 -26.16
CA MET A 1 2.04 2.86 -27.55
C MET A 1 3.32 2.69 -28.33
N GLY A 2 3.38 1.67 -29.18
CA GLY A 2 4.48 1.51 -30.11
C GLY A 2 4.27 2.36 -31.37
N THR A 3 5.33 2.68 -32.09
CA THR A 3 5.28 3.44 -33.33
C THR A 3 6.18 2.76 -34.36
N ILE A 4 5.68 2.59 -35.58
CA ILE A 4 6.46 2.09 -36.72
C ILE A 4 6.83 3.29 -37.57
N SER A 5 8.12 3.46 -37.86
CA SER A 5 8.64 4.44 -38.80
C SER A 5 9.31 3.74 -39.97
N GLU A 6 8.95 4.10 -41.18
CA GLU A 6 9.57 3.62 -42.41
C GLU A 6 10.83 4.42 -42.73
N ARG A 7 11.86 3.75 -43.25
CA ARG A 7 13.10 4.36 -43.73
C ARG A 7 13.55 3.65 -45.01
N THR A 8 13.80 4.42 -46.06
CA THR A 8 14.43 3.93 -47.28
C THR A 8 15.95 4.00 -47.12
N ASP A 9 16.66 2.90 -47.40
CA ASP A 9 18.12 2.92 -47.48
C ASP A 9 18.59 3.57 -48.80
N ASN A 10 19.86 3.98 -48.88
CA ASN A 10 20.46 4.57 -50.07
C ASN A 10 20.44 3.61 -51.29
N LYS A 11 20.18 2.32 -51.05
CA LYS A 11 20.00 1.25 -52.04
C LYS A 11 18.54 1.04 -52.49
N GLY A 12 17.59 1.86 -52.02
CA GLY A 12 16.17 1.79 -52.38
C GLY A 12 15.34 0.74 -51.62
N ALA A 13 15.95 -0.03 -50.71
CA ALA A 13 15.22 -0.99 -49.87
C ALA A 13 14.47 -0.27 -48.73
N ALA A 14 13.18 -0.53 -48.60
CA ALA A 14 12.37 -0.05 -47.49
C ALA A 14 12.66 -0.88 -46.23
N THR A 15 12.97 -0.21 -45.13
CA THR A 15 13.20 -0.80 -43.80
C THR A 15 12.21 -0.21 -42.81
N PHE A 16 11.61 -1.04 -41.97
CA PHE A 16 10.62 -0.63 -40.97
C PHE A 16 11.22 -0.68 -39.57
N GLN A 17 11.26 0.46 -38.88
CA GLN A 17 11.71 0.53 -37.49
C GLN A 17 10.50 0.56 -36.55
N ALA A 18 10.34 -0.47 -35.73
CA ALA A 18 9.39 -0.49 -34.63
C ALA A 18 10.03 0.07 -33.34
N LYS A 19 9.32 0.96 -32.65
CA LYS A 19 9.72 1.55 -31.36
C LYS A 19 8.64 1.29 -30.33
N VAL A 20 8.97 0.69 -29.19
CA VAL A 20 8.05 0.44 -28.08
C VAL A 20 8.47 1.24 -26.86
N ARG A 21 7.54 2.06 -26.35
CA ARG A 21 7.74 2.88 -25.14
C ARG A 21 6.64 2.58 -24.12
N ARG A 22 7.04 2.23 -22.90
CA ARG A 22 6.16 2.02 -21.74
C ARG A 22 6.78 2.60 -20.47
N LYS A 23 5.92 3.10 -19.57
CA LYS A 23 6.34 3.64 -18.27
C LYS A 23 6.98 2.55 -17.42
N GLY A 24 8.18 2.80 -16.91
CA GLY A 24 8.92 1.86 -16.06
C GLY A 24 9.80 0.85 -16.79
N PHE A 25 9.95 0.97 -18.11
CA PHE A 25 10.88 0.16 -18.91
C PHE A 25 11.74 1.05 -19.81
N PRO A 26 12.97 0.61 -20.16
CA PRO A 26 13.77 1.29 -21.17
C PRO A 26 13.06 1.24 -22.53
N PRO A 27 13.27 2.26 -23.39
CA PRO A 27 12.71 2.25 -24.74
C PRO A 27 13.37 1.13 -25.56
N LEU A 28 12.54 0.32 -26.24
CA LEU A 28 13.01 -0.74 -27.13
C LEU A 28 12.78 -0.32 -28.58
N SER A 29 13.74 -0.60 -29.45
CA SER A 29 13.61 -0.36 -30.88
C SER A 29 14.27 -1.46 -31.68
N GLN A 30 13.61 -1.93 -32.74
CA GLN A 30 14.15 -2.91 -33.66
C GLN A 30 13.74 -2.58 -35.09
N THR A 31 14.57 -2.97 -36.06
CA THR A 31 14.38 -2.76 -37.48
C THR A 31 14.09 -4.08 -38.18
N PHE A 32 13.14 -4.06 -39.12
CA PHE A 32 12.66 -5.21 -39.88
C PHE A 32 12.57 -4.89 -41.37
N PRO A 33 12.68 -5.89 -42.26
CA PRO A 33 12.54 -5.71 -43.70
C PRO A 33 11.08 -5.51 -44.13
N THR A 34 10.11 -6.05 -43.38
CA THR A 34 8.68 -5.94 -43.70
C THR A 34 7.90 -5.27 -42.58
N ARG A 35 6.82 -4.57 -42.94
CA ARG A 35 5.94 -3.89 -41.97
C ARG A 35 5.20 -4.87 -41.06
N ASP A 36 4.77 -6.00 -41.62
CA ASP A 36 4.05 -7.06 -40.91
C ASP A 36 4.91 -7.70 -39.81
N GLU A 37 6.19 -7.98 -40.08
CA GLU A 37 7.13 -8.44 -39.05
C GLU A 37 7.33 -7.41 -37.94
N ALA A 38 7.46 -6.13 -38.30
CA ALA A 38 7.60 -5.04 -37.34
C ALA A 38 6.38 -4.91 -36.41
N GLU A 39 5.18 -5.10 -36.96
CA GLU A 39 3.93 -5.07 -36.21
C GLU A 39 3.80 -6.27 -35.27
N ARG A 40 4.08 -7.49 -35.75
CA ARG A 40 4.06 -8.70 -34.92
C ARG A 40 5.03 -8.62 -33.75
N TRP A 41 6.25 -8.15 -34.01
CA TRP A 41 7.23 -7.95 -32.95
C TRP A 41 6.77 -6.91 -31.92
N MET A 42 6.22 -5.78 -32.40
CA MET A 42 5.70 -4.73 -31.53
C MET A 42 4.61 -5.25 -30.58
N LEU A 43 3.66 -6.02 -31.11
CA LEU A 43 2.57 -6.62 -30.33
C LEU A 43 3.10 -7.65 -29.32
N ALA A 44 4.05 -8.50 -29.73
CA ALA A 44 4.66 -9.49 -28.85
C ALA A 44 5.38 -8.83 -27.66
N ILE A 45 6.20 -7.82 -27.93
CA ILE A 45 6.92 -7.07 -26.89
C ILE A 45 5.94 -6.29 -26.00
N GLU A 46 4.89 -5.68 -26.55
CA GLU A 46 3.90 -4.99 -25.74
C GLU A 46 3.16 -5.94 -24.79
N ALA A 47 2.84 -7.16 -25.23
CA ALA A 47 2.25 -8.19 -24.40
C ALA A 47 3.21 -8.61 -23.27
N GLU A 48 4.48 -8.85 -23.58
CA GLU A 48 5.51 -9.22 -22.60
C GLU A 48 5.70 -8.12 -21.54
N LEU A 49 5.86 -6.86 -21.99
CA LEU A 49 6.00 -5.70 -21.12
C LEU A 49 4.74 -5.43 -20.28
N ARG A 50 3.56 -5.82 -20.76
CA ARG A 50 2.32 -5.74 -19.99
C ARG A 50 2.31 -6.75 -18.85
N ILE A 51 2.77 -7.97 -19.07
CA ILE A 51 2.86 -9.00 -18.04
C ILE A 51 3.92 -8.64 -17.00
N ARG A 52 5.09 -8.16 -17.45
CA ARG A 52 6.21 -7.81 -16.57
C ARG A 52 6.05 -6.47 -15.88
N SER A 53 5.03 -5.70 -16.23
CA SER A 53 4.88 -4.33 -15.72
C SER A 53 4.90 -4.25 -14.19
N PRO A 54 5.46 -3.17 -13.61
CA PRO A 54 5.41 -2.99 -12.16
C PRO A 54 3.97 -2.97 -11.63
N ALA A 55 3.00 -2.52 -12.44
CA ALA A 55 1.58 -2.54 -12.09
C ALA A 55 1.01 -3.97 -12.00
N SER A 56 1.38 -4.86 -12.92
CA SER A 56 0.97 -6.28 -12.85
C SER A 56 1.67 -7.00 -11.71
N ALA A 57 2.94 -6.71 -11.44
CA ALA A 57 3.64 -7.23 -10.26
C ALA A 57 2.98 -6.79 -8.95
N ALA A 58 2.61 -5.51 -8.82
CA ALA A 58 1.88 -5.00 -7.67
C ALA A 58 0.49 -5.66 -7.51
N LYS A 59 -0.22 -5.88 -8.63
CA LYS A 59 -1.51 -6.58 -8.61
C LYS A 59 -1.36 -8.03 -8.15
N GLN A 60 -0.35 -8.74 -8.63
CA GLN A 60 -0.05 -10.11 -8.20
C GLN A 60 0.35 -10.17 -6.72
N ALA A 61 1.19 -9.24 -6.25
CA ALA A 61 1.57 -9.15 -4.84
C ALA A 61 0.35 -8.93 -3.94
N ARG A 62 -0.58 -8.06 -4.36
CA ARG A 62 -1.84 -7.82 -3.65
C ARG A 62 -2.74 -9.05 -3.65
N ALA A 63 -2.90 -9.72 -4.79
CA ALA A 63 -3.67 -10.96 -4.87
C ALA A 63 -3.11 -12.07 -3.97
N LYS A 64 -1.78 -12.19 -3.87
CA LYS A 64 -1.11 -13.11 -2.93
C LYS A 64 -1.40 -12.75 -1.48
N LEU A 65 -1.36 -11.47 -1.13
CA LEU A 65 -1.70 -11.00 0.21
C LEU A 65 -3.16 -11.33 0.56
N ASP A 66 -4.09 -11.07 -0.37
CA ASP A 66 -5.52 -11.33 -0.20
C ASP A 66 -5.79 -12.85 -0.07
N ALA A 67 -5.11 -13.68 -0.84
CA ALA A 67 -5.18 -15.14 -0.72
C ALA A 67 -4.66 -15.62 0.65
N ALA A 68 -3.50 -15.13 1.09
CA ALA A 68 -2.94 -15.46 2.39
C ALA A 68 -3.84 -15.02 3.57
N LEU A 69 -4.54 -13.88 3.42
CA LEU A 69 -5.54 -13.40 4.37
C LEU A 69 -6.80 -14.28 4.39
N THR A 70 -7.16 -14.88 3.26
CA THR A 70 -8.31 -15.78 3.14
C THR A 70 -8.02 -17.15 3.77
N GLU A 71 -6.81 -17.68 3.54
CA GLU A 71 -6.36 -18.97 4.11
C GLU A 71 -6.22 -18.93 5.63
N ARG A 72 -5.80 -17.78 6.18
CA ARG A 72 -5.66 -17.56 7.64
C ARG A 72 -6.33 -16.24 8.01
N PRO A 73 -7.65 -16.22 8.22
CA PRO A 73 -8.36 -15.00 8.56
C PRO A 73 -7.92 -14.52 9.94
N ARG A 74 -7.07 -13.49 9.97
CA ARG A 74 -6.58 -12.91 11.22
C ARG A 74 -7.70 -12.15 11.92
N ILE A 75 -7.78 -12.33 13.22
CA ILE A 75 -8.71 -11.63 14.08
C ILE A 75 -7.97 -10.44 14.72
N VAL A 76 -8.67 -9.35 15.03
CA VAL A 76 -8.10 -8.20 15.76
C VAL A 76 -7.41 -8.62 17.05
N ALA A 77 -7.96 -9.61 17.77
CA ALA A 77 -7.35 -10.14 18.99
C ALA A 77 -5.89 -10.61 18.76
N ASP A 78 -5.64 -11.33 17.67
CA ASP A 78 -4.30 -11.86 17.36
C ASP A 78 -3.30 -10.74 17.13
N LEU A 79 -3.72 -9.67 16.45
CA LEU A 79 -2.87 -8.49 16.24
C LEU A 79 -2.59 -7.75 17.53
N LEU A 80 -3.61 -7.54 18.36
CA LEU A 80 -3.45 -6.85 19.64
C LEU A 80 -2.52 -7.62 20.58
N ASN A 81 -2.65 -8.95 20.62
CA ASN A 81 -1.76 -9.81 21.39
C ASN A 81 -0.31 -9.74 20.88
N ARG A 82 -0.09 -9.80 19.56
CA ARG A 82 1.25 -9.64 18.98
C ARG A 82 1.84 -8.26 19.27
N TYR A 83 1.04 -7.21 19.15
CA TYR A 83 1.48 -5.84 19.46
C TYR A 83 1.86 -5.66 20.93
N LEU A 84 1.13 -6.32 21.83
CA LEU A 84 1.42 -6.36 23.26
C LEU A 84 2.79 -7.00 23.54
N VAL A 85 3.15 -8.06 22.81
CA VAL A 85 4.40 -8.79 23.02
C VAL A 85 5.59 -8.18 22.28
N GLU A 86 5.41 -7.80 21.01
CA GLU A 86 6.50 -7.40 20.12
C GLU A 86 6.85 -5.90 20.25
N GLU A 87 5.86 -5.03 20.43
CA GLU A 87 6.03 -3.57 20.27
C GLU A 87 5.82 -2.79 21.58
N THR A 88 4.83 -3.14 22.37
CA THR A 88 4.51 -2.47 23.64
C THR A 88 5.68 -2.41 24.64
N PRO A 89 6.51 -3.46 24.86
CA PRO A 89 7.62 -3.38 25.82
C PRO A 89 8.74 -2.43 25.38
N LYS A 90 8.83 -2.09 24.09
CA LYS A 90 9.85 -1.16 23.57
C LYS A 90 9.54 0.30 23.88
N LYS A 91 8.32 0.60 24.34
CA LYS A 91 7.83 1.97 24.54
C LYS A 91 7.93 2.40 26.00
N LYS A 92 8.26 3.68 26.22
CA LYS A 92 8.32 4.29 27.57
C LYS A 92 6.99 4.25 28.34
N GLY A 93 5.87 4.09 27.63
CA GLY A 93 4.51 4.00 28.19
C GLY A 93 3.93 2.58 28.26
N ALA A 94 4.76 1.54 28.21
CA ALA A 94 4.34 0.14 28.07
C ALA A 94 3.22 -0.27 29.05
N THR A 95 3.30 0.14 30.32
CA THR A 95 2.32 -0.24 31.35
C THR A 95 0.92 0.30 31.07
N VAL A 96 0.82 1.59 30.68
CA VAL A 96 -0.47 2.25 30.38
C VAL A 96 -1.05 1.70 29.08
N GLU A 97 -0.19 1.46 28.09
CA GLU A 97 -0.58 0.91 26.81
C GLU A 97 -1.06 -0.55 26.92
N THR A 98 -0.39 -1.36 27.73
CA THR A 98 -0.82 -2.73 28.05
C THR A 98 -2.24 -2.75 28.64
N TYR A 99 -2.52 -1.85 29.60
CA TYR A 99 -3.85 -1.74 30.19
C TYR A 99 -4.92 -1.40 29.15
N ARG A 100 -4.65 -0.45 28.25
CA ARG A 100 -5.56 -0.06 27.16
C ARG A 100 -5.78 -1.20 26.16
N ILE A 101 -4.72 -1.90 25.76
CA ILE A 101 -4.81 -3.02 24.82
C ILE A 101 -5.63 -4.17 25.41
N ARG A 102 -5.44 -4.49 26.70
CA ARG A 102 -6.26 -5.49 27.40
C ARG A 102 -7.74 -5.11 27.41
N ALA A 103 -8.07 -3.85 27.70
CA ALA A 103 -9.45 -3.39 27.61
C ALA A 103 -10.03 -3.46 26.18
N MET A 104 -9.20 -3.32 25.15
CA MET A 104 -9.62 -3.50 23.75
C MET A 104 -9.82 -4.98 23.40
N LEU A 105 -9.03 -5.90 23.97
CA LEU A 105 -9.20 -7.34 23.83
C LEU A 105 -10.53 -7.84 24.44
N ASP A 106 -11.01 -7.18 25.50
CA ASP A 106 -12.30 -7.52 26.12
C ASP A 106 -13.51 -6.99 25.33
N SER A 107 -13.28 -6.13 24.33
CA SER A 107 -14.35 -5.53 23.54
C SER A 107 -14.81 -6.44 22.40
N PRO A 108 -16.03 -6.26 21.86
CA PRO A 108 -16.51 -7.00 20.69
C PRO A 108 -15.61 -6.85 19.45
N LEU A 109 -14.77 -5.81 19.41
CA LEU A 109 -13.81 -5.57 18.32
C LEU A 109 -12.76 -6.67 18.22
N ALA A 110 -12.39 -7.27 19.35
CA ALA A 110 -11.40 -8.32 19.39
C ALA A 110 -11.84 -9.57 18.63
N ARG A 111 -13.15 -9.73 18.36
CA ARG A 111 -13.73 -10.85 17.61
C ARG A 111 -13.94 -10.55 16.12
N VAL A 112 -13.60 -9.34 15.68
CA VAL A 112 -13.81 -8.93 14.28
C VAL A 112 -12.63 -9.38 13.43
N HIS A 113 -12.93 -9.99 12.28
CA HIS A 113 -11.93 -10.29 11.26
C HIS A 113 -11.40 -9.02 10.60
N LEU A 114 -10.09 -8.99 10.31
CA LEU A 114 -9.45 -7.83 9.71
C LEU A 114 -10.08 -7.38 8.38
N THR A 115 -10.60 -8.32 7.60
CA THR A 115 -11.30 -8.07 6.33
C THR A 115 -12.58 -7.24 6.54
N ASN A 116 -13.23 -7.38 7.69
CA ASN A 116 -14.49 -6.71 8.03
C ASN A 116 -14.29 -5.36 8.74
N LEU A 117 -13.05 -4.97 9.05
CA LEU A 117 -12.75 -3.70 9.73
C LEU A 117 -12.96 -2.45 8.87
N ARG A 118 -13.23 -2.59 7.56
CA ARG A 118 -13.08 -1.48 6.60
C ARG A 118 -14.20 -0.43 6.57
N ALA A 119 -15.31 -0.56 7.32
CA ALA A 119 -16.30 0.52 7.37
C ALA A 119 -17.20 0.53 8.62
N ALA A 120 -17.54 -0.64 9.17
CA ALA A 120 -18.48 -0.73 10.30
C ALA A 120 -17.84 -0.46 11.67
N ALA A 121 -16.51 -0.57 11.78
CA ALA A 121 -15.83 -0.51 13.07
C ALA A 121 -15.75 0.91 13.65
N THR A 122 -15.63 1.95 12.83
CA THR A 122 -15.49 3.33 13.33
C THR A 122 -16.82 3.92 13.82
N SER A 123 -17.94 3.60 13.16
CA SER A 123 -19.27 4.10 13.55
C SER A 123 -19.84 3.41 14.80
N GLY A 124 -19.57 2.11 14.97
CA GLY A 124 -19.96 1.34 16.15
C GLY A 124 -19.13 1.66 17.40
N LEU A 125 -17.83 2.00 17.24
CA LEU A 125 -16.96 2.37 18.36
C LEU A 125 -17.46 3.61 19.10
N SER A 126 -17.92 4.60 18.34
CA SER A 126 -18.44 5.87 18.86
C SER A 126 -19.74 5.67 19.66
N SER A 127 -20.51 4.63 19.33
CA SER A 127 -21.89 4.44 19.80
C SER A 127 -21.99 3.63 21.11
N SER A 128 -20.97 2.86 21.49
CA SER A 128 -20.98 2.18 22.79
C SER A 128 -20.62 3.15 23.93
N LEU A 129 -21.66 3.62 24.62
CA LEU A 129 -21.68 4.68 25.64
C LEU A 129 -20.81 4.48 26.91
N ARG A 130 -19.80 3.60 26.91
CA ARG A 130 -18.92 3.36 28.07
C ARG A 130 -17.61 4.17 28.05
N TRP A 131 -17.23 4.74 26.91
CA TRP A 131 -15.88 5.27 26.68
C TRP A 131 -15.71 6.77 27.00
N LYS A 132 -16.81 7.49 27.29
CA LYS A 132 -16.76 8.93 27.63
C LYS A 132 -16.04 9.24 28.96
N ARG A 133 -15.79 8.26 29.84
CA ARG A 133 -15.07 8.48 31.11
C ARG A 133 -13.56 8.27 31.05
N VAL A 134 -13.03 7.56 30.05
CA VAL A 134 -11.61 7.14 30.04
C VAL A 134 -10.75 7.93 29.05
N CYS A 135 -11.33 8.48 27.97
CA CYS A 135 -10.54 8.96 26.83
C CYS A 135 -10.56 10.46 26.55
N VAL A 136 -11.36 11.28 27.23
CA VAL A 136 -11.49 12.72 26.88
C VAL A 136 -10.19 13.51 27.10
N SER A 137 -9.34 13.11 28.06
CA SER A 137 -8.06 13.80 28.29
C SER A 137 -6.90 13.27 27.43
N ALA A 138 -6.94 12.00 27.00
CA ALA A 138 -5.83 11.39 26.28
C ALA A 138 -5.91 11.61 24.76
N TRP A 139 -7.11 11.71 24.18
CA TRP A 139 -7.25 11.79 22.73
C TRP A 139 -6.99 13.20 22.17
N SER A 140 -7.37 14.26 22.89
CA SER A 140 -6.99 15.63 22.51
C SER A 140 -5.49 15.85 22.57
N LEU A 141 -4.80 15.26 23.55
CA LEU A 141 -3.34 15.38 23.67
C LEU A 141 -2.58 14.54 22.64
N LEU A 142 -3.05 13.32 22.34
CA LEU A 142 -2.42 12.47 21.32
C LEU A 142 -2.68 12.95 19.90
N LEU A 143 -3.88 13.44 19.57
CA LEU A 143 -4.16 13.98 18.24
C LEU A 143 -3.43 15.31 18.02
N SER A 144 -3.33 16.16 19.05
CA SER A 144 -2.56 17.41 18.96
C SER A 144 -1.05 17.17 18.89
N SER A 145 -0.53 16.14 19.58
CA SER A 145 0.89 15.78 19.51
C SER A 145 1.26 15.10 18.19
N MET A 146 0.34 14.32 17.59
CA MET A 146 0.56 13.65 16.31
C MET A 146 0.44 14.62 15.12
N ILE A 147 -0.39 15.67 15.22
CA ILE A 147 -0.45 16.76 14.22
C ILE A 147 0.78 17.68 14.34
N ALA A 148 1.22 18.01 15.56
CA ALA A 148 2.41 18.84 15.77
C ALA A 148 3.70 18.18 15.21
N LEU A 149 3.81 16.85 15.29
CA LEU A 149 4.95 16.09 14.75
C LEU A 149 4.96 15.98 13.22
N VAL A 150 3.82 16.21 12.55
CA VAL A 150 3.70 16.14 11.08
C VAL A 150 3.76 17.54 10.45
N VAL A 151 3.38 18.60 11.18
CA VAL A 151 3.26 19.96 10.64
C VAL A 151 4.40 20.91 11.05
N PHE A 152 5.14 20.64 12.14
CA PHE A 152 6.23 21.52 12.60
C PHE A 152 7.51 20.72 12.97
N PRO A 153 8.39 20.41 12.01
CA PRO A 153 9.69 19.83 12.31
C PRO A 153 10.66 20.97 12.64
N GLY A 154 10.52 21.60 13.81
CA GLY A 154 11.41 22.72 14.13
C GLY A 154 11.10 23.49 15.42
N GLY A 155 11.52 22.93 16.56
CA GLY A 155 12.05 23.69 17.69
C GLY A 155 11.11 24.51 18.58
N LEU A 156 11.63 24.75 19.80
CA LEU A 156 11.10 25.54 20.92
C LEU A 156 9.97 24.86 21.71
N GLY A 157 10.08 24.66 23.02
CA GLY A 157 10.90 25.33 24.01
C GLY A 157 10.00 25.83 25.13
N ARG A 158 10.15 25.22 26.32
CA ARG A 158 9.69 25.74 27.62
C ARG A 158 8.16 25.82 27.79
N TRP A 159 7.73 26.05 29.03
CA TRP A 159 6.37 26.02 29.60
C TRP A 159 5.97 24.72 30.35
N ARG A 160 6.67 24.49 31.47
CA ARG A 160 6.01 24.09 32.73
C ARG A 160 5.45 25.35 33.39
N ARG A 161 4.27 25.26 34.02
CA ARG A 161 4.04 25.92 35.32
C ARG A 161 4.36 24.90 36.40
#